data_AF-A0A2G9X0S8-F1
#
_entry.id   AF-A0A2G9X0S8-F1
#
_cell.length_a   1.000
_cell.length_b   1.000
_cell.length_c   1.000
_cell.angle_alpha   90.00
_cell.angle_beta   90.00
_cell.angle_gamma   90.00
#
_symmetry.space_group_name_H-M   'P 1'
#
loop_
_entity.id
_entity.type
_entity.pdbx_description
1 polymer ?
#
loop_
_entity_poly.entity_id
_entity_poly.type
_entity_poly.pdbx_seq_one_letter_code
_entity_poly.pdbx_strand_id
1 'polypeptide(L)'
;MPTADREKNVRLNTISAGILFACSLALSACNDQKSSAEQQTQSSAEQQEIAKYNAYVETANSLNTPFAKELSDYRQYREPDVISGNKLDNYSVASSLAVTNIKEKLGKATALPFAMPEIDAPAKSFEEALKKFEPIDSELGNYADSKGYLSDGGKKARERNAAYVAALTDVANAEAAFLSGIEKRDELNTRTAFEKAAKDSQDYYRAGLILNAKQAVRLGDAVFETQGSKEAIEPFRASLDQVAAMADGWDRKVKEATPNGCTSMMGAINDFLALGRTVIQHAEHGDYVPRPDAPAWNLNNALQYDQGTFQLRFNAMIGIFNYPRC
;
A
#
# COMPACT_ATOMS: atom_id res chain seq x y z
N MET A 1 -2.71 37.35 18.50
CA MET A 1 -2.90 36.82 17.13
C MET A 1 -1.75 35.86 16.85
N PRO A 2 -1.92 34.55 17.07
CA PRO A 2 -0.91 33.57 16.74
C PRO A 2 -1.07 33.15 15.27
N THR A 3 0.06 33.13 14.58
CA THR A 3 0.25 32.70 13.20
C THR A 3 -0.14 31.23 13.02
N ALA A 4 -0.97 30.99 12.01
CA ALA A 4 -1.32 29.66 11.55
C ALA A 4 -0.10 28.99 10.90
N ASP A 5 0.66 28.25 11.70
CA ASP A 5 1.50 27.19 11.16
C ASP A 5 0.56 26.11 10.63
N ARG A 6 0.50 25.99 9.31
CA ARG A 6 -0.07 24.81 8.66
C ARG A 6 0.79 23.62 9.07
N GLU A 7 0.36 22.91 10.09
CA GLU A 7 0.64 21.48 10.21
C GLU A 7 0.16 20.85 8.91
N LYS A 8 1.11 20.62 7.99
CA LYS A 8 0.97 19.55 7.02
C LYS A 8 0.95 18.28 7.86
N ASN A 9 -0.23 17.90 8.34
CA ASN A 9 -0.52 16.53 8.70
C ASN A 9 -0.03 15.71 7.52
N VAL A 10 1.10 15.03 7.71
CA VAL A 10 1.53 13.95 6.85
C VAL A 10 0.42 12.93 7.00
N ARG A 11 -0.62 13.05 6.16
CA ARG A 11 -1.61 12.00 6.03
C ARG A 11 -0.78 10.78 5.71
N LEU A 12 -0.85 9.77 6.59
CA LEU A 12 -0.45 8.43 6.22
C LEU A 12 -1.31 8.10 5.01
N ASN A 13 -0.79 8.36 3.81
CA ASN A 13 -1.24 7.63 2.65
C ASN A 13 -0.94 6.19 3.02
N THR A 14 -1.97 5.48 3.45
CA THR A 14 -2.00 4.03 3.47
C THR A 14 -1.68 3.64 2.05
N ILE A 15 -0.39 3.45 1.74
CA ILE A 15 0.08 2.89 0.47
C ILE A 15 -0.47 1.47 0.47
N SER A 16 -1.71 1.37 0.00
CA SER A 16 -2.45 0.14 -0.09
C SER A 16 -2.02 -0.50 -1.38
N ALA A 17 -0.93 -1.23 -1.23
CA ALA A 17 -0.42 -2.26 -2.10
C ALA A 17 -1.49 -3.33 -2.38
N GLY A 18 -2.55 -2.97 -3.12
CA GLY A 18 -3.30 -3.93 -3.93
C GLY A 18 -2.40 -4.40 -5.06
N ILE A 19 -1.32 -5.08 -4.68
CA ILE A 19 -0.31 -5.61 -5.58
C ILE A 19 -0.89 -6.90 -6.13
N LEU A 20 -1.06 -6.94 -7.45
CA LEU A 20 -1.18 -8.22 -8.08
C LEU A 20 0.18 -8.85 -8.01
N PHE A 21 0.23 -10.03 -7.40
CA PHE A 21 1.29 -10.95 -7.76
C PHE A 21 1.18 -11.11 -9.26
N ALA A 22 2.29 -10.94 -9.98
CA ALA A 22 2.40 -11.25 -11.39
C ALA A 22 2.30 -12.77 -11.57
N CYS A 23 1.19 -13.37 -11.14
CA CYS A 23 0.75 -14.68 -11.52
C CYS A 23 0.10 -14.53 -12.89
N SER A 24 0.93 -14.22 -13.89
CA SER A 24 0.68 -14.76 -15.22
C SER A 24 0.70 -16.28 -15.08
N LEU A 25 -0.49 -16.83 -14.89
CA LEU A 25 -0.95 -18.20 -15.19
C LEU A 25 0.10 -19.34 -15.07
N ALA A 26 -0.25 -20.30 -14.20
CA ALA A 26 0.23 -21.69 -14.07
C ALA A 26 1.13 -22.01 -12.87
N LEU A 27 0.63 -21.79 -11.66
CA LEU A 27 1.00 -22.61 -10.51
C LEU A 27 -0.22 -23.39 -10.01
N SER A 28 -0.59 -24.44 -10.75
CA SER A 28 -1.25 -25.59 -10.13
C SER A 28 -0.17 -26.44 -9.46
N ALA A 29 -0.06 -26.35 -8.14
CA ALA A 29 0.75 -27.27 -7.37
C ALA A 29 0.09 -28.67 -7.32
N CYS A 30 0.90 -29.69 -7.58
CA CYS A 30 0.82 -31.09 -7.15
C CYS A 30 -0.47 -31.91 -7.45
N ASN A 31 -0.37 -32.79 -8.44
CA ASN A 31 -0.66 -34.21 -8.21
C ASN A 31 0.12 -35.10 -9.18
N ASP A 32 0.68 -36.20 -8.67
CA ASP A 32 1.38 -37.23 -9.45
C ASP A 32 0.43 -37.88 -10.45
N GLN A 33 0.49 -37.49 -11.73
CA GLN A 33 0.15 -38.39 -12.84
C GLN A 33 0.58 -37.84 -14.20
N LYS A 34 1.43 -38.62 -14.88
CA LYS A 34 1.85 -38.46 -16.28
C LYS A 34 0.69 -38.07 -17.19
N SER A 35 0.68 -36.84 -17.69
CA SER A 35 0.07 -36.48 -18.98
C SER A 35 0.87 -35.34 -19.60
N SER A 36 1.51 -35.63 -20.73
CA SER A 36 2.24 -34.65 -21.54
C SER A 36 1.25 -33.71 -22.21
N ALA A 37 1.13 -32.48 -21.69
CA ALA A 37 0.50 -31.36 -22.36
C ALA A 37 1.35 -30.11 -22.06
N GLU A 38 1.60 -29.33 -23.11
CA GLU A 38 2.61 -28.27 -23.19
C GLU A 38 2.53 -27.25 -22.05
N GLN A 39 3.40 -27.38 -21.05
CA GLN A 39 3.76 -26.28 -20.17
C GLN A 39 4.55 -25.27 -21.02
N GLN A 40 3.99 -24.07 -21.23
CA GLN A 40 4.77 -22.95 -21.74
C GLN A 40 5.96 -22.73 -20.81
N THR A 41 7.16 -23.04 -21.30
CA THR A 41 8.41 -22.80 -20.60
C THR A 41 8.58 -21.29 -20.44
N GLN A 42 8.22 -20.77 -19.26
CA GLN A 42 8.45 -19.37 -18.93
C GLN A 42 9.96 -19.08 -19.05
N SER A 43 10.32 -17.95 -19.67
CA SER A 43 11.73 -17.62 -19.88
C SER A 43 12.45 -17.42 -18.54
N SER A 44 13.75 -17.70 -18.49
CA SER A 44 14.54 -17.48 -17.28
C SER A 44 14.50 -16.01 -16.82
N ALA A 45 14.37 -15.06 -17.75
CA ALA A 45 14.26 -13.64 -17.44
C ALA A 45 12.93 -13.28 -16.75
N GLU A 46 11.80 -13.81 -17.22
CA GLU A 46 10.48 -13.59 -16.60
C GLU A 46 10.41 -14.22 -15.20
N GLN A 47 11.05 -15.38 -15.00
CA GLN A 47 11.14 -15.99 -13.67
C GLN A 47 11.97 -15.15 -12.70
N GLN A 48 13.08 -14.56 -13.18
CA GLN A 48 13.91 -13.65 -12.38
C GLN A 48 13.16 -12.35 -12.04
N GLU A 49 12.40 -11.81 -13.00
CA GLU A 49 11.53 -10.66 -12.79
C GLU A 49 10.52 -10.92 -11.66
N ILE A 50 9.75 -12.01 -11.76
CA ILE A 50 8.73 -12.35 -10.76
C ILE A 50 9.36 -12.59 -9.40
N ALA A 51 10.47 -13.33 -9.34
CA ALA A 51 11.16 -13.62 -8.08
C ALA A 51 11.61 -12.33 -7.37
N LYS A 52 12.21 -11.40 -8.12
CA LYS A 52 12.68 -10.13 -7.55
C LYS A 52 11.54 -9.22 -7.12
N TYR A 53 10.51 -9.07 -7.97
CA TYR A 53 9.33 -8.30 -7.62
C TYR A 53 8.67 -8.84 -6.35
N ASN A 54 8.40 -10.15 -6.29
CA ASN A 54 7.77 -10.77 -5.13
C ASN A 54 8.60 -10.60 -3.85
N ALA A 55 9.93 -10.65 -3.91
CA ALA A 55 10.78 -10.38 -2.75
C ALA A 55 10.62 -8.95 -2.22
N TYR A 56 10.43 -7.96 -3.12
CA TYR A 56 10.11 -6.59 -2.70
C TYR A 56 8.70 -6.48 -2.11
N VAL A 57 7.71 -7.13 -2.71
CA VAL A 57 6.34 -7.19 -2.18
C VAL A 57 6.30 -7.82 -0.79
N GLU A 58 7.00 -8.93 -0.59
CA GLU A 58 7.12 -9.61 0.71
C GLU A 58 7.82 -8.73 1.76
N THR A 59 8.79 -7.92 1.33
CA THR A 59 9.44 -6.95 2.20
C THR A 59 8.46 -5.87 2.64
N ALA A 60 7.72 -5.27 1.69
CA ALA A 60 6.68 -4.29 1.97
C ALA A 60 5.58 -4.85 2.89
N ASN A 61 5.09 -6.06 2.62
CA ASN A 61 4.07 -6.74 3.41
C ASN A 61 4.54 -7.10 4.83
N SER A 62 5.85 -7.11 5.09
CA SER A 62 6.39 -7.35 6.44
C SER A 62 6.56 -6.09 7.28
N LEU A 63 6.21 -4.92 6.75
CA LEU A 63 6.10 -3.67 7.52
C LEU A 63 4.84 -3.70 8.39
N ASN A 64 4.84 -4.54 9.44
CA ASN A 64 3.72 -4.69 10.38
C ASN A 64 3.29 -3.33 10.98
N THR A 65 4.27 -2.48 11.29
CA THR A 65 4.09 -1.06 11.60
C THR A 65 4.96 -0.26 10.65
N PRO A 66 4.38 0.52 9.72
CA PRO A 66 5.16 1.41 8.85
C PRO A 66 5.99 2.40 9.67
N PHE A 67 7.21 2.71 9.26
CA PHE A 67 8.08 3.66 9.96
C PHE A 67 7.50 5.08 9.96
N ALA A 68 6.72 5.44 8.93
CA ALA A 68 5.95 6.68 8.94
C ALA A 68 4.92 6.73 10.09
N LYS A 69 4.27 5.59 10.39
CA LYS A 69 3.37 5.46 11.54
C LYS A 69 4.14 5.55 12.84
N GLU A 70 5.24 4.82 12.96
CA GLU A 70 6.10 4.83 14.15
C GLU A 70 6.59 6.25 14.48
N LEU A 71 7.00 7.01 13.46
CA LEU A 71 7.38 8.42 13.59
C LEU A 71 6.23 9.28 14.09
N SER A 72 5.05 9.13 13.48
CA SER A 72 3.84 9.87 13.89
C SER A 72 3.49 9.57 15.35
N ASP A 73 3.43 8.29 15.72
CA ASP A 73 3.10 7.86 17.08
C ASP A 73 4.16 8.33 18.08
N TYR A 74 5.45 8.31 17.70
CA TYR A 74 6.52 8.81 18.56
C TYR A 74 6.35 10.31 18.83
N ARG A 75 6.18 11.12 17.79
CA ARG A 75 5.98 12.58 17.91
C ARG A 75 4.73 12.92 18.73
N GLN A 76 3.67 12.16 18.56
CA GLN A 76 2.38 12.44 19.20
C GLN A 76 2.36 12.01 20.68
N TYR A 77 2.91 10.84 21.00
CA TYR A 77 2.66 10.20 22.30
C TYR A 77 3.91 10.01 23.17
N ARG A 78 5.12 10.15 22.62
CA ARG A 78 6.37 9.86 23.37
C ARG A 78 7.28 11.08 23.45
N GLU A 79 7.49 11.76 22.34
CA GLU A 79 8.34 12.94 22.28
C GLU A 79 7.93 14.05 23.28
N PRO A 80 6.64 14.37 23.49
CA PRO A 80 6.23 15.42 24.44
C PRO A 80 6.75 15.16 25.86
N ASP A 81 6.68 13.91 26.34
CA ASP A 81 7.18 13.53 27.65
C ASP A 81 8.71 13.64 27.71
N VAL A 82 9.40 13.19 26.66
CA VAL A 82 10.86 13.29 26.54
C VAL A 82 11.29 14.75 26.65
N ILE A 83 10.68 15.66 25.87
CA ILE A 83 11.09 17.07 25.81
C ILE A 83 10.55 17.92 26.98
N SER A 84 9.57 17.44 27.73
CA SER A 84 9.00 18.18 28.89
C SER A 84 10.02 18.49 29.98
N GLY A 85 11.12 17.73 30.04
CA GLY A 85 12.13 17.82 31.10
C GLY A 85 11.73 17.13 32.41
N ASN A 86 10.51 16.61 32.50
CA ASN A 86 10.07 15.81 33.64
C ASN A 86 10.79 14.46 33.68
N LYS A 87 10.68 13.78 34.83
CA LYS A 87 11.09 12.37 34.93
C LYS A 87 10.19 11.53 34.03
N LEU A 88 10.78 10.57 33.33
CA LEU A 88 10.05 9.60 32.53
C LEU A 88 9.65 8.42 33.40
N ASP A 89 8.37 8.06 33.35
CA ASP A 89 7.84 6.82 33.96
C ASP A 89 7.71 5.69 32.92
N ASN A 90 7.68 6.05 31.64
CA ASN A 90 7.67 5.14 30.50
C ASN A 90 8.52 5.72 29.36
N TYR A 91 9.17 4.85 28.59
CA TYR A 91 9.91 5.23 27.40
C TYR A 91 10.01 4.02 26.46
N SER A 92 9.76 4.24 25.18
CA SER A 92 9.94 3.23 24.14
C SER A 92 10.34 3.87 22.82
N VAL A 93 10.98 3.07 21.97
CA VAL A 93 11.37 3.41 20.60
C VAL A 93 10.84 2.32 19.65
N ALA A 94 11.20 2.41 18.37
CA ALA A 94 10.85 1.41 17.39
C ALA A 94 11.40 0.03 17.77
N SER A 95 10.84 -1.03 17.18
CA SER A 95 11.35 -2.38 17.40
C SER A 95 12.66 -2.58 16.65
N SER A 96 13.77 -2.75 17.38
CA SER A 96 15.08 -3.04 16.75
C SER A 96 15.06 -4.33 15.93
N LEU A 97 14.29 -5.34 16.34
CA LEU A 97 14.10 -6.57 15.55
C LEU A 97 13.43 -6.26 14.20
N ALA A 98 12.42 -5.40 14.17
CA ALA A 98 11.78 -5.00 12.92
C ALA A 98 12.76 -4.25 12.01
N VAL A 99 13.54 -3.31 12.56
CA VAL A 99 14.58 -2.57 11.82
C VAL A 99 15.57 -3.52 11.15
N THR A 100 16.15 -4.46 11.90
CA THR A 100 17.10 -5.44 11.37
C THR A 100 16.46 -6.33 10.30
N ASN A 101 15.26 -6.86 10.56
CA ASN A 101 14.58 -7.77 9.63
C ASN A 101 14.27 -7.12 8.29
N ILE A 102 13.75 -5.88 8.29
CA ILE A 102 13.43 -5.17 7.04
C ILE A 102 14.71 -4.85 6.27
N LYS A 103 15.76 -4.36 6.95
CA LYS A 103 17.06 -4.10 6.33
C LYS A 103 17.62 -5.34 5.63
N GLU A 104 17.60 -6.51 6.30
CA GLU A 104 18.07 -7.76 5.71
C GLU A 104 17.24 -8.22 4.51
N LYS A 105 15.91 -8.05 4.58
CA LYS A 105 15.01 -8.39 3.47
C LYS A 105 15.25 -7.51 2.24
N LEU A 106 15.46 -6.20 2.42
CA LEU A 106 15.81 -5.28 1.34
C LEU A 106 17.13 -5.68 0.67
N GLY A 107 18.16 -6.02 1.46
CA GLY A 107 19.44 -6.49 0.94
C GLY A 107 19.30 -7.77 0.11
N LYS A 108 18.51 -8.75 0.61
CA LYS A 108 18.22 -10.00 -0.11
C LYS A 108 17.46 -9.75 -1.42
N ALA A 109 16.41 -8.94 -1.39
CA ALA A 109 15.60 -8.63 -2.57
C ALA A 109 16.41 -7.89 -3.65
N THR A 110 17.24 -6.93 -3.24
CA THR A 110 18.09 -6.15 -4.15
C THR A 110 19.18 -6.97 -4.81
N ALA A 111 19.67 -8.01 -4.14
CA ALA A 111 20.67 -8.93 -4.68
C ALA A 111 20.12 -9.92 -5.72
N LEU A 112 18.79 -10.06 -5.84
CA LEU A 112 18.20 -10.92 -6.86
C LEU A 112 18.50 -10.40 -8.27
N PRO A 113 18.69 -11.31 -9.25
CA PRO A 113 18.87 -10.93 -10.65
C PRO A 113 17.60 -10.27 -11.19
N PHE A 114 17.76 -9.52 -12.29
CA PHE A 114 16.76 -8.65 -12.93
C PHE A 114 16.85 -7.18 -12.47
N ALA A 115 16.80 -6.25 -13.43
CA ALA A 115 16.87 -4.82 -13.15
C ALA A 115 15.46 -4.23 -12.97
N MET A 116 15.21 -3.62 -11.82
CA MET A 116 13.97 -2.93 -11.48
C MET A 116 14.32 -1.54 -10.97
N PRO A 117 14.86 -0.62 -11.81
CA PRO A 117 15.40 0.66 -11.35
C PRO A 117 14.41 1.50 -10.53
N GLU A 118 13.12 1.36 -10.81
CA GLU A 118 12.02 1.97 -10.07
C GLU A 118 11.89 1.49 -8.61
N ILE A 119 12.38 0.29 -8.26
CA ILE A 119 12.41 -0.24 -6.88
C ILE A 119 13.84 -0.36 -6.35
N ASP A 120 14.80 -0.81 -7.16
CA ASP A 120 16.19 -1.09 -6.79
C ASP A 120 16.88 0.10 -6.12
N ALA A 121 16.75 1.29 -6.71
CA ALA A 121 17.36 2.49 -6.16
C ALA A 121 16.69 2.93 -4.84
N PRO A 122 15.34 3.06 -4.77
CA PRO A 122 14.65 3.32 -3.50
C PRO A 122 14.91 2.27 -2.41
N ALA A 123 14.95 0.98 -2.75
CA ALA A 123 15.19 -0.10 -1.80
C ALA A 123 16.60 0.01 -1.16
N LYS A 124 17.62 0.34 -1.95
CA LYS A 124 18.98 0.61 -1.44
C LYS A 124 19.00 1.83 -0.52
N SER A 125 18.35 2.92 -0.92
CA SER A 125 18.27 4.11 -0.06
C SER A 125 17.55 3.81 1.26
N PHE A 126 16.52 2.96 1.24
CA PHE A 126 15.82 2.52 2.44
C PHE A 126 16.70 1.62 3.34
N GLU A 127 17.42 0.66 2.76
CA GLU A 127 18.40 -0.16 3.47
C GLU A 127 19.49 0.70 4.13
N GLU A 128 20.01 1.70 3.41
CA GLU A 128 21.04 2.63 3.92
C GLU A 128 20.52 3.51 5.06
N ALA A 129 19.27 3.99 4.97
CA ALA A 129 18.63 4.73 6.05
C ALA A 129 18.47 3.86 7.30
N LEU A 130 18.01 2.61 7.13
CA LEU A 130 17.89 1.64 8.22
C LEU A 130 19.25 1.32 8.85
N LYS A 131 20.31 1.16 8.04
CA LYS A 131 21.67 0.93 8.53
C LYS A 131 22.20 2.07 9.40
N LYS A 132 21.82 3.33 9.11
CA LYS A 132 22.17 4.50 9.93
C LYS A 132 21.30 4.60 11.19
N PHE A 133 20.03 4.22 11.09
CA PHE A 133 19.06 4.28 12.19
C PHE A 133 19.28 3.19 13.24
N GLU A 134 19.55 1.96 12.82
CA GLU A 134 19.70 0.77 13.66
C GLU A 134 20.60 0.96 14.90
N PRO A 135 21.82 1.55 14.83
CA PRO A 135 22.63 1.74 16.03
C PRO A 135 22.01 2.74 17.02
N ILE A 136 21.29 3.77 16.55
CA ILE A 136 20.61 4.76 17.40
C ILE A 136 19.40 4.11 18.08
N ASP A 137 18.61 3.39 17.29
CA ASP A 137 17.45 2.65 17.78
C ASP A 137 17.86 1.59 18.82
N SER A 138 18.88 0.79 18.54
CA SER A 138 19.38 -0.24 19.45
C SER A 138 19.94 0.35 20.76
N GLU A 139 20.66 1.47 20.69
CA GLU A 139 21.14 2.17 21.90
C GLU A 139 19.98 2.60 22.82
N LEU A 140 18.91 3.13 22.23
CA LEU A 140 17.74 3.62 22.94
C LEU A 140 16.78 2.51 23.35
N GLY A 141 16.66 1.45 22.55
CA GLY A 141 15.91 0.23 22.86
C GLY A 141 16.49 -0.46 24.09
N ASN A 142 17.80 -0.67 24.13
CA ASN A 142 18.46 -1.24 25.32
C ASN A 142 18.26 -0.36 26.56
N TYR A 143 18.27 0.97 26.40
CA TYR A 143 18.00 1.91 27.49
C TYR A 143 16.54 1.84 27.97
N ALA A 144 15.59 1.69 27.05
CA ALA A 144 14.17 1.50 27.35
C ALA A 144 13.95 0.16 28.09
N ASP A 145 14.46 -0.94 27.53
CA ASP A 145 14.28 -2.30 28.07
C ASP A 145 14.90 -2.49 29.46
N SER A 146 16.06 -1.88 29.69
CA SER A 146 16.71 -1.86 31.01
C SER A 146 16.07 -0.89 32.00
N LYS A 147 15.06 -0.11 31.58
CA LYS A 147 14.45 0.98 32.34
C LYS A 147 15.46 2.01 32.85
N GLY A 148 16.53 2.26 32.07
CA GLY A 148 17.56 3.23 32.42
C GLY A 148 17.01 4.63 32.68
N TYR A 149 15.88 4.96 32.06
CA TYR A 149 15.15 6.22 32.24
C TYR A 149 14.63 6.45 33.67
N LEU A 150 14.40 5.40 34.45
CA LEU A 150 14.04 5.53 35.87
C LEU A 150 15.24 5.97 36.73
N SER A 151 16.45 5.63 36.29
CA SER A 151 17.70 5.92 37.02
C SER A 151 18.20 7.34 36.74
N ASP A 152 18.20 7.76 35.47
CA ASP A 152 18.70 9.07 35.04
C ASP A 152 17.58 10.13 34.84
N GLY A 153 16.33 9.76 35.16
CA GLY A 153 15.16 10.61 34.98
C GLY A 153 14.87 10.98 33.52
N GLY A 154 15.30 10.18 32.56
CA GLY A 154 15.10 10.43 31.12
C GLY A 154 16.21 11.25 30.45
N LYS A 155 17.35 11.44 31.12
CA LYS A 155 18.45 12.28 30.60
C LYS A 155 18.94 11.79 29.24
N LYS A 156 19.23 10.48 29.12
CA LYS A 156 19.72 9.90 27.85
C LYS A 156 18.68 10.01 26.73
N ALA A 157 17.40 9.76 27.00
CA ALA A 157 16.33 9.93 26.02
C ALA A 157 16.32 11.37 25.46
N ARG A 158 16.41 12.38 26.33
CA ARG A 158 16.48 13.80 25.92
C ARG A 158 17.70 14.12 25.05
N GLU A 159 18.87 13.67 25.46
CA GLU A 159 20.13 13.91 24.73
C GLU A 159 20.13 13.28 23.33
N ARG A 160 19.42 12.16 23.16
CA ARG A 160 19.34 11.42 21.89
C ARG A 160 18.11 11.74 21.05
N ASN A 161 17.08 12.40 21.60
CA ASN A 161 15.79 12.61 20.95
C ASN A 161 15.92 13.19 19.54
N ALA A 162 16.67 14.29 19.40
CA ALA A 162 16.84 14.95 18.10
C ALA A 162 17.47 14.03 17.05
N ALA A 163 18.47 13.23 17.43
CA ALA A 163 19.12 12.28 16.53
C ALA A 163 18.18 11.11 16.15
N TYR A 164 17.42 10.60 17.11
CA TYR A 164 16.43 9.56 16.89
C TYR A 164 15.33 10.02 15.92
N VAL A 165 14.72 11.19 16.17
CA VAL A 165 13.65 11.75 15.33
C VAL A 165 14.16 12.05 13.92
N ALA A 166 15.37 12.60 13.77
CA ALA A 166 15.96 12.84 12.47
C ALA A 166 16.18 11.54 11.68
N ALA A 167 16.81 10.53 12.30
CA ALA A 167 17.08 9.26 11.63
C ALA A 167 15.79 8.49 11.29
N LEU A 168 14.79 8.49 12.17
CA LEU A 168 13.49 7.87 11.90
C LEU A 168 12.72 8.61 10.80
N THR A 169 12.89 9.94 10.68
CA THR A 169 12.34 10.72 9.55
C THR A 169 12.97 10.31 8.22
N ASP A 170 14.30 10.12 8.18
CA ASP A 170 14.99 9.65 6.97
C ASP A 170 14.51 8.24 6.56
N VAL A 171 14.34 7.35 7.54
CA VAL A 171 13.79 6.00 7.33
C VAL A 171 12.36 6.07 6.78
N ALA A 172 11.48 6.87 7.37
CA ALA A 172 10.10 7.03 6.91
C ALA A 172 10.02 7.60 5.48
N ASN A 173 10.89 8.56 5.13
CA ASN A 173 10.95 9.11 3.77
C ASN A 173 11.44 8.06 2.76
N ALA A 174 12.44 7.25 3.12
CA ALA A 174 12.97 6.21 2.25
C ALA A 174 11.97 5.03 2.10
N GLU A 175 11.24 4.68 3.15
CA GLU A 175 10.11 3.74 3.10
C GLU A 175 9.06 4.19 2.07
N ALA A 176 8.64 5.46 2.13
CA ALA A 176 7.65 6.00 1.20
C ALA A 176 8.13 5.93 -0.26
N ALA A 177 9.42 6.24 -0.52
CA ALA A 177 10.01 6.12 -1.84
C ALA A 177 10.06 4.67 -2.34
N PHE A 178 10.39 3.73 -1.45
CA PHE A 178 10.40 2.29 -1.76
C PHE A 178 9.01 1.78 -2.14
N LEU A 179 8.01 2.11 -1.34
CA LEU A 179 6.62 1.72 -1.57
C LEU A 179 6.08 2.33 -2.88
N SER A 180 6.38 3.61 -3.16
CA SER A 180 6.02 4.26 -4.43
C SER A 180 6.72 3.60 -5.64
N GLY A 181 7.96 3.14 -5.47
CA GLY A 181 8.67 2.35 -6.47
C GLY A 181 7.95 1.07 -6.85
N ILE A 182 7.42 0.34 -5.85
CA ILE A 182 6.62 -0.88 -6.07
C ILE A 182 5.35 -0.55 -6.84
N GLU A 183 4.59 0.47 -6.43
CA GLU A 183 3.38 0.91 -7.14
C GLU A 183 3.65 1.25 -8.60
N LYS A 184 4.77 1.93 -8.87
CA LYS A 184 5.17 2.28 -10.24
C LYS A 184 5.48 1.02 -11.06
N ARG A 185 6.19 0.04 -10.50
CA ARG A 185 6.46 -1.22 -11.21
C ARG A 185 5.18 -2.01 -11.44
N ASP A 186 4.32 -2.09 -10.44
CA ASP A 186 3.03 -2.77 -10.54
C ASP A 186 2.17 -2.22 -11.69
N GLU A 187 2.12 -0.89 -11.84
CA GLU A 187 1.42 -0.24 -12.95
C GLU A 187 2.06 -0.58 -14.30
N LEU A 188 3.39 -0.53 -14.41
CA LEU A 188 4.10 -0.89 -15.64
C LEU A 188 3.83 -2.34 -16.03
N ASN A 189 3.85 -3.27 -15.07
CA ASN A 189 3.55 -4.67 -15.28
C ASN A 189 2.10 -4.87 -15.75
N THR A 190 1.15 -4.24 -15.07
CA THR A 190 -0.29 -4.32 -15.42
C THR A 190 -0.55 -3.76 -16.82
N ARG A 191 0.04 -2.60 -17.14
CA ARG A 191 -0.07 -1.97 -18.46
C ARG A 191 0.52 -2.85 -19.55
N THR A 192 1.71 -3.39 -19.32
CA THR A 192 2.37 -4.31 -20.26
C THR A 192 1.53 -5.56 -20.50
N ALA A 193 0.94 -6.13 -19.44
CA ALA A 193 0.04 -7.28 -19.56
C ALA A 193 -1.20 -6.94 -20.40
N PHE A 194 -1.80 -5.77 -20.19
CA PHE A 194 -2.94 -5.29 -20.97
C PHE A 194 -2.60 -5.06 -22.45
N GLU A 195 -1.44 -4.46 -22.74
CA GLU A 195 -1.00 -4.16 -24.10
C GLU A 195 -0.58 -5.41 -24.89
N LYS A 196 0.02 -6.40 -24.22
CA LYS A 196 0.44 -7.67 -24.85
C LYS A 196 -0.71 -8.66 -25.03
N ALA A 197 -1.75 -8.59 -24.20
CA ALA A 197 -2.86 -9.52 -24.28
C ALA A 197 -3.61 -9.39 -25.61
N ALA A 198 -3.99 -10.54 -26.20
CA ALA A 198 -4.79 -10.55 -27.41
C ALA A 198 -6.13 -9.84 -27.17
N LYS A 199 -6.50 -8.91 -28.05
CA LYS A 199 -7.79 -8.20 -27.95
C LYS A 199 -8.95 -9.19 -27.88
N ASP A 200 -9.94 -8.86 -27.07
CA ASP A 200 -11.11 -9.71 -26.80
C ASP A 200 -10.79 -11.07 -26.14
N SER A 201 -9.62 -11.22 -25.51
CA SER A 201 -9.31 -12.39 -24.66
C SER A 201 -9.70 -12.17 -23.21
N GLN A 202 -9.85 -13.26 -22.45
CA GLN A 202 -10.05 -13.18 -21.00
C GLN A 202 -8.91 -12.40 -20.31
N ASP A 203 -7.66 -12.61 -20.73
CA ASP A 203 -6.49 -11.92 -20.17
C ASP A 203 -6.49 -10.43 -20.46
N TYR A 204 -6.93 -10.03 -21.67
CA TYR A 204 -7.09 -8.63 -22.04
C TYR A 204 -8.08 -7.92 -21.13
N TYR A 205 -9.26 -8.51 -20.93
CA TYR A 205 -10.27 -7.91 -20.06
C TYR A 205 -9.83 -7.92 -18.60
N ARG A 206 -9.18 -8.99 -18.12
CA ARG A 206 -8.65 -9.06 -16.75
C ARG A 206 -7.60 -7.98 -16.50
N ALA A 207 -6.59 -7.87 -17.35
CA ALA A 207 -5.54 -6.86 -17.21
C ALA A 207 -6.11 -5.42 -17.34
N GLY A 208 -7.05 -5.22 -18.26
CA GLY A 208 -7.74 -3.95 -18.45
C GLY A 208 -8.57 -3.55 -17.23
N LEU A 209 -9.30 -4.49 -16.64
CA LEU A 209 -10.08 -4.25 -15.42
C LEU A 209 -9.18 -3.77 -14.29
N ILE A 210 -8.08 -4.47 -14.03
CA ILE A 210 -7.12 -4.12 -12.98
C ILE A 210 -6.52 -2.74 -13.24
N LEU A 211 -6.06 -2.48 -14.47
CA LEU A 211 -5.43 -1.21 -14.85
C LEU A 211 -6.38 -0.03 -14.59
N ASN A 212 -7.63 -0.16 -15.04
CA ASN A 212 -8.63 0.89 -14.86
C ASN A 212 -9.10 1.00 -13.40
N ALA A 213 -9.08 -0.09 -12.63
CA ALA A 213 -9.40 -0.05 -11.20
C ALA A 213 -8.34 0.69 -10.39
N LYS A 214 -7.04 0.46 -10.68
CA LYS A 214 -5.92 1.22 -10.11
C LYS A 214 -6.05 2.71 -10.45
N GLN A 215 -6.39 3.01 -11.70
CA GLN A 215 -6.65 4.40 -12.11
C GLN A 215 -7.86 4.99 -11.36
N ALA A 216 -8.93 4.23 -11.17
CA ALA A 216 -10.11 4.67 -10.44
C ALA A 216 -9.79 4.97 -8.97
N VAL A 217 -8.97 4.15 -8.30
CA VAL A 217 -8.51 4.43 -6.93
C VAL A 217 -7.80 5.78 -6.84
N ARG A 218 -6.81 6.03 -7.72
CA ARG A 218 -6.08 7.31 -7.75
C ARG A 218 -6.97 8.52 -8.02
N LEU A 219 -7.96 8.36 -8.90
CA LEU A 219 -8.91 9.44 -9.19
C LEU A 219 -9.93 9.62 -8.05
N GLY A 220 -10.28 8.55 -7.34
CA GLY A 220 -11.08 8.60 -6.12
C GLY A 220 -10.38 9.37 -5.00
N ASP A 221 -9.06 9.20 -4.83
CA ASP A 221 -8.27 10.00 -3.89
C ASP A 221 -8.42 11.50 -4.17
N ALA A 222 -8.36 11.91 -5.44
CA ALA A 222 -8.59 13.31 -5.82
C ALA A 222 -10.02 13.78 -5.49
N VAL A 223 -11.03 12.92 -5.60
CA VAL A 223 -12.41 13.24 -5.17
C VAL A 223 -12.45 13.51 -3.66
N PHE A 224 -11.80 12.68 -2.84
CA PHE A 224 -11.75 12.89 -1.40
C PHE A 224 -10.93 14.14 -1.02
N GLU A 225 -9.76 14.33 -1.63
CA GLU A 225 -8.89 15.49 -1.37
C GLU A 225 -9.56 16.82 -1.71
N THR A 226 -10.33 16.85 -2.80
CA THR A 226 -11.06 18.03 -3.26
C THR A 226 -12.49 18.12 -2.70
N GLN A 227 -12.85 17.26 -1.75
CA GLN A 227 -14.16 17.22 -1.10
C GLN A 227 -15.33 17.13 -2.08
N GLY A 228 -15.16 16.36 -3.17
CA GLY A 228 -16.20 16.15 -4.17
C GLY A 228 -16.29 17.24 -5.23
N SER A 229 -15.18 17.89 -5.59
CA SER A 229 -15.19 18.85 -6.72
C SER A 229 -15.67 18.18 -8.01
N LYS A 230 -16.42 18.91 -8.83
CA LYS A 230 -16.93 18.39 -10.12
C LYS A 230 -15.79 17.98 -11.06
N GLU A 231 -14.68 18.71 -11.00
CA GLU A 231 -13.48 18.47 -11.78
C GLU A 231 -12.83 17.12 -11.43
N ALA A 232 -12.92 16.68 -10.17
CA ALA A 232 -12.41 15.37 -9.75
C ALA A 232 -13.40 14.21 -10.02
N ILE A 233 -14.71 14.49 -9.96
CA ILE A 233 -15.75 13.47 -10.13
C ILE A 233 -15.73 12.88 -11.55
N GLU A 234 -15.65 13.70 -12.59
CA GLU A 234 -15.83 13.23 -13.97
C GLU A 234 -14.74 12.24 -14.43
N PRO A 235 -13.43 12.50 -14.22
CA PRO A 235 -12.40 11.50 -14.50
C PRO A 235 -12.60 10.21 -13.72
N PHE A 236 -12.98 10.32 -12.44
CA PHE A 236 -13.22 9.15 -11.59
C PHE A 236 -14.38 8.29 -12.12
N ARG A 237 -15.50 8.93 -12.47
CA ARG A 237 -16.67 8.30 -13.11
C ARG A 237 -16.27 7.56 -14.39
N ALA A 238 -15.55 8.24 -15.28
CA ALA A 238 -15.08 7.65 -16.53
C ALA A 238 -14.20 6.42 -16.30
N SER A 239 -13.33 6.44 -15.28
CA SER A 239 -12.50 5.29 -14.92
C SER A 239 -13.34 4.11 -14.41
N LEU A 240 -14.36 4.35 -13.59
CA LEU A 240 -15.29 3.30 -13.14
C LEU A 240 -16.08 2.70 -14.31
N ASP A 241 -16.47 3.51 -15.29
CA ASP A 241 -17.16 3.02 -16.50
C ASP A 241 -16.24 2.12 -17.35
N GLN A 242 -14.94 2.44 -17.43
CA GLN A 242 -13.95 1.56 -18.05
C GLN A 242 -13.78 0.24 -17.28
N VAL A 243 -13.78 0.28 -15.95
CA VAL A 243 -13.76 -0.94 -15.12
C VAL A 243 -14.98 -1.81 -15.41
N ALA A 244 -16.17 -1.20 -15.46
CA ALA A 244 -17.41 -1.92 -15.76
C ALA A 244 -17.39 -2.55 -17.17
N ALA A 245 -16.95 -1.80 -18.18
CA ALA A 245 -16.83 -2.33 -19.54
C ALA A 245 -15.85 -3.53 -19.64
N MET A 246 -14.72 -3.46 -18.92
CA MET A 246 -13.76 -4.57 -18.86
C MET A 246 -14.33 -5.76 -18.09
N ALA A 247 -15.09 -5.52 -17.02
CA ALA A 247 -15.77 -6.57 -16.26
C ALA A 247 -16.80 -7.33 -17.10
N ASP A 248 -17.62 -6.61 -17.89
CA ASP A 248 -18.62 -7.22 -18.77
C ASP A 248 -17.96 -8.08 -19.86
N GLY A 249 -16.86 -7.59 -20.44
CA GLY A 249 -16.07 -8.35 -21.41
C GLY A 249 -15.45 -9.60 -20.78
N TRP A 250 -14.89 -9.47 -19.58
CA TRP A 250 -14.30 -10.58 -18.85
C TRP A 250 -15.33 -11.66 -18.52
N ASP A 251 -16.48 -11.29 -17.92
CA ASP A 251 -17.55 -12.22 -17.56
C ASP A 251 -18.09 -12.97 -18.78
N ARG A 252 -18.26 -12.28 -19.92
CA ARG A 252 -18.65 -12.91 -21.19
C ARG A 252 -17.66 -13.99 -21.59
N LYS A 253 -16.35 -13.70 -21.54
CA LYS A 253 -15.30 -14.66 -21.91
C LYS A 253 -15.21 -15.83 -20.94
N VAL A 254 -15.35 -15.59 -19.64
CA VAL A 254 -15.41 -16.67 -18.65
C VAL A 254 -16.61 -17.58 -18.92
N LYS A 255 -17.77 -17.01 -19.27
CA LYS A 255 -18.99 -17.77 -19.57
C LYS A 255 -18.91 -18.65 -20.81
N GLU A 256 -18.03 -18.31 -21.76
CA GLU A 256 -17.73 -19.18 -22.91
C GLU A 256 -17.14 -20.53 -22.45
N ALA A 257 -16.33 -20.53 -21.38
CA ALA A 257 -15.72 -21.74 -20.83
C ALA A 257 -16.51 -22.36 -19.66
N THR A 258 -17.19 -21.54 -18.85
CA THR A 258 -17.93 -21.96 -17.65
C THR A 258 -19.32 -21.30 -17.65
N PRO A 259 -20.41 -22.01 -18.02
CA PRO A 259 -21.72 -21.40 -18.27
C PRO A 259 -22.30 -20.54 -17.13
N ASN A 260 -21.94 -20.82 -15.88
CA ASN A 260 -22.37 -20.04 -14.71
C ASN A 260 -21.48 -18.82 -14.41
N GLY A 261 -20.42 -18.61 -15.21
CA GLY A 261 -19.41 -17.58 -14.98
C GLY A 261 -18.59 -17.84 -13.71
N CYS A 262 -18.00 -16.77 -13.17
CA CYS A 262 -17.30 -16.79 -11.89
C CYS A 262 -17.93 -15.77 -10.93
N THR A 263 -18.99 -16.21 -10.24
CA THR A 263 -19.87 -15.35 -9.45
C THR A 263 -19.14 -14.65 -8.29
N SER A 264 -18.17 -15.32 -7.67
CA SER A 264 -17.37 -14.74 -6.58
C SER A 264 -16.54 -13.55 -7.06
N MET A 265 -15.85 -13.68 -8.20
CA MET A 265 -15.06 -12.61 -8.81
C MET A 265 -15.95 -11.46 -9.26
N MET A 266 -17.05 -11.75 -9.95
CA MET A 266 -18.02 -10.71 -10.32
C MET A 266 -18.63 -10.02 -9.10
N GLY A 267 -18.86 -10.73 -7.99
CA GLY A 267 -19.28 -10.14 -6.73
C GLY A 267 -18.29 -9.10 -6.21
N ALA A 268 -17.00 -9.44 -6.15
CA ALA A 268 -15.96 -8.50 -5.68
C ALA A 268 -15.81 -7.28 -6.61
N ILE A 269 -15.90 -7.49 -7.93
CA ILE A 269 -15.86 -6.40 -8.92
C ILE A 269 -17.08 -5.47 -8.76
N ASN A 270 -18.28 -6.05 -8.59
CA ASN A 270 -19.51 -5.29 -8.40
C ASN A 270 -19.51 -4.51 -7.09
N ASP A 271 -18.97 -5.07 -6.00
CA ASP A 271 -18.81 -4.36 -4.73
C ASP A 271 -17.91 -3.11 -4.88
N PHE A 272 -16.79 -3.25 -5.62
CA PHE A 272 -15.89 -2.13 -5.91
C PHE A 272 -16.58 -1.05 -6.76
N LEU A 273 -17.24 -1.44 -7.85
CA LEU A 273 -17.98 -0.53 -8.73
C LEU A 273 -19.14 0.17 -8.01
N ALA A 274 -19.91 -0.57 -7.22
CA ALA A 274 -21.03 -0.03 -6.46
C ALA A 274 -20.55 1.03 -5.48
N LEU A 275 -19.49 0.75 -4.71
CA LEU A 275 -18.94 1.71 -3.78
C LEU A 275 -18.35 2.94 -4.48
N GLY A 276 -17.64 2.78 -5.60
CA GLY A 276 -17.16 3.91 -6.39
C GLY A 276 -18.30 4.81 -6.88
N ARG A 277 -19.44 4.23 -7.28
CA ARG A 277 -20.64 5.00 -7.66
C ARG A 277 -21.30 5.68 -6.47
N THR A 278 -21.30 5.04 -5.29
CA THR A 278 -21.74 5.67 -4.04
C THR A 278 -20.86 6.86 -3.66
N VAL A 279 -19.53 6.75 -3.82
CA VAL A 279 -18.60 7.86 -3.60
C VAL A 279 -18.98 9.07 -4.44
N ILE A 280 -19.27 8.85 -5.71
CA ILE A 280 -19.73 9.91 -6.62
C ILE A 280 -21.06 10.50 -6.14
N GLN A 281 -22.03 9.67 -5.77
CA GLN A 281 -23.33 10.13 -5.27
C GLN A 281 -23.18 11.03 -4.03
N HIS A 282 -22.39 10.60 -3.04
CA HIS A 282 -22.10 11.37 -1.83
C HIS A 282 -21.37 12.68 -2.14
N ALA A 283 -20.39 12.65 -3.05
CA ALA A 283 -19.69 13.84 -3.52
C ALA A 283 -20.66 14.86 -4.16
N GLU A 284 -21.54 14.40 -5.05
CA GLU A 284 -22.53 15.25 -5.75
C GLU A 284 -23.58 15.85 -4.78
N HIS A 285 -23.87 15.17 -3.68
CA HIS A 285 -24.75 15.67 -2.62
C HIS A 285 -24.05 16.64 -1.65
N GLY A 286 -22.72 16.81 -1.75
CA GLY A 286 -21.95 17.64 -0.83
C GLY A 286 -21.75 16.99 0.54
N ASP A 287 -21.75 15.66 0.61
CA ASP A 287 -21.53 14.88 1.83
C ASP A 287 -20.05 14.81 2.22
N TYR A 288 -19.14 15.42 1.45
CA TYR A 288 -17.71 15.51 1.78
C TYR A 288 -17.27 16.88 2.30
N VAL A 289 -18.17 17.87 2.26
CA VAL A 289 -17.90 19.22 2.76
C VAL A 289 -17.95 19.20 4.30
N PRO A 290 -16.89 19.64 5.00
CA PRO A 290 -16.86 19.63 6.46
C PRO A 290 -18.04 20.38 7.10
N ARG A 291 -18.70 19.73 8.06
CA ARG A 291 -19.79 20.33 8.86
C ARG A 291 -19.42 20.27 10.36
N PRO A 292 -18.47 21.12 10.83
CA PRO A 292 -17.91 21.02 12.18
C PRO A 292 -18.97 21.18 13.29
N ASP A 293 -20.04 21.93 13.01
CA ASP A 293 -21.14 22.18 13.94
C ASP A 293 -22.20 21.07 13.97
N ALA A 294 -22.06 20.03 13.14
CA ALA A 294 -22.98 18.91 13.09
C ALA A 294 -22.42 17.71 13.87
N PRO A 295 -22.99 17.31 15.03
CA PRO A 295 -22.53 16.14 15.78
C PRO A 295 -22.50 14.86 14.96
N ALA A 296 -23.44 14.72 14.01
CA ALA A 296 -23.49 13.60 13.07
C ALA A 296 -22.24 13.52 12.17
N TRP A 297 -21.64 14.65 11.79
CA TRP A 297 -20.42 14.68 10.97
C TRP A 297 -19.20 14.14 11.74
N ASN A 298 -19.09 14.51 13.01
CA ASN A 298 -17.99 14.08 13.86
C ASN A 298 -18.10 12.61 14.27
N LEU A 299 -19.33 12.07 14.31
CA LEU A 299 -19.58 10.66 14.62
C LEU A 299 -19.52 9.76 13.37
N ASN A 300 -20.05 10.23 12.24
CA ASN A 300 -20.18 9.49 10.99
C ASN A 300 -19.67 10.34 9.80
N ASN A 301 -18.35 10.50 9.72
CA ASN A 301 -17.70 11.25 8.65
C ASN A 301 -17.72 10.41 7.36
N ALA A 302 -18.62 10.74 6.43
CA ALA A 302 -18.78 10.04 5.16
C ALA A 302 -17.49 10.02 4.33
N LEU A 303 -16.71 11.10 4.34
CA LEU A 303 -15.43 11.17 3.63
C LEU A 303 -14.41 10.17 4.19
N GLN A 304 -14.27 10.08 5.52
CA GLN A 304 -13.36 9.10 6.13
C GLN A 304 -13.83 7.66 5.93
N TYR A 305 -15.14 7.42 6.08
CA TYR A 305 -15.73 6.10 5.89
C TYR A 305 -15.56 5.61 4.45
N ASP A 306 -15.94 6.43 3.48
CA ASP A 306 -15.88 6.08 2.07
C ASP A 306 -14.44 5.93 1.60
N GLN A 307 -13.53 6.82 2.00
CA GLN A 307 -12.11 6.70 1.66
C GLN A 307 -11.53 5.38 2.16
N GLY A 308 -11.77 5.01 3.43
CA GLY A 308 -11.29 3.75 3.99
C GLY A 308 -11.94 2.51 3.35
N THR A 309 -13.25 2.57 3.12
CA THR A 309 -14.00 1.42 2.57
C THR A 309 -13.71 1.22 1.09
N PHE A 310 -13.52 2.29 0.32
CA PHE A 310 -13.23 2.21 -1.12
C PHE A 310 -11.93 1.47 -1.37
N GLN A 311 -10.89 1.82 -0.61
CA GLN A 311 -9.61 1.12 -0.65
C GLN A 311 -9.74 -0.36 -0.25
N LEU A 312 -10.55 -0.66 0.78
CA LEU A 312 -10.80 -2.03 1.21
C LEU A 312 -11.47 -2.87 0.10
N ARG A 313 -12.45 -2.31 -0.62
CA ARG A 313 -13.10 -3.01 -1.73
C ARG A 313 -12.17 -3.23 -2.90
N PHE A 314 -11.32 -2.25 -3.22
CA PHE A 314 -10.26 -2.45 -4.21
C PHE A 314 -9.32 -3.60 -3.81
N ASN A 315 -8.82 -3.60 -2.56
CA ASN A 315 -7.94 -4.65 -2.07
C ASN A 315 -8.60 -6.04 -2.10
N ALA A 316 -9.89 -6.14 -1.74
CA ALA A 316 -10.65 -7.38 -1.81
C ALA A 316 -10.79 -7.90 -3.26
N MET A 317 -11.08 -7.00 -4.21
CA MET A 317 -11.15 -7.32 -5.64
C MET A 317 -9.77 -7.77 -6.17
N ILE A 318 -8.68 -7.10 -5.81
CA ILE A 318 -7.34 -7.55 -6.19
C ILE A 318 -7.00 -8.92 -5.57
N GLY A 319 -7.36 -9.13 -4.30
CA GLY A 319 -7.14 -10.38 -3.60
C GLY A 319 -7.80 -11.59 -4.29
N ILE A 320 -9.02 -11.43 -4.81
CA ILE A 320 -9.71 -12.52 -5.50
C ILE A 320 -9.08 -12.86 -6.86
N PHE A 321 -8.44 -11.89 -7.52
CA PHE A 321 -7.67 -12.17 -8.73
C PHE A 321 -6.40 -12.96 -8.43
N ASN A 322 -5.74 -12.71 -7.30
CA ASN A 322 -4.57 -13.47 -6.87
C ASN A 322 -4.91 -14.92 -6.48
N TYR A 323 -6.12 -15.16 -5.99
CA TYR A 323 -6.62 -16.48 -5.58
C TYR A 323 -8.01 -16.75 -6.17
N PRO A 324 -8.11 -17.03 -7.49
CA PRO A 324 -9.40 -17.16 -8.16
C PRO A 324 -10.20 -18.33 -7.58
N ARG A 325 -11.46 -18.06 -7.23
CA ARG A 325 -12.43 -19.07 -6.75
C ARG A 325 -13.65 -19.10 -7.66
N CYS A 326 -13.49 -19.71 -8.82
CA CYS A 326 -14.59 -20.21 -9.63
C CYS A 326 -14.72 -21.72 -9.33
#